data_AF-A0A7J6UEF7-F1
#
_entry.id   AF-A0A7J6UEF7-F1
#
_cell.length_a   1.000
_cell.length_b   1.000
_cell.length_c   1.000
_cell.angle_alpha   90.00
_cell.angle_beta   90.00
_cell.angle_gamma   90.00
#
_symmetry.space_group_name_H-M   'P 1'
#
loop_
_entity.id
_entity.type
_entity.pdbx_description
1 polymer ?
#
loop_
_entity_poly.entity_id
_entity_poly.type
_entity_poly.pdbx_seq_one_letter_code
_entity_poly.pdbx_strand_id
1 'polypeptide(L)'
;VVVISSQLKLLLGINVKSSTLVHEAVVKILTNLGQINPYTVVISCIAFLIILGMRWFKLTRPYAALATLVISISLGYAVRYDQHGIEIVGEIPRGIPIPFSLFPAEALWRAHFVSLIPTALLAGLAGYL
;
A
#
# COMPACT_ATOMS: atom_id res chain seq x y z
N VAL A 1 1.18 13.40 7.18
CA VAL A 1 0.56 13.86 5.90
C VAL A 1 0.97 12.98 4.72
N VAL A 2 2.26 12.76 4.46
CA VAL A 2 2.76 11.91 3.35
C VAL A 2 2.07 10.54 3.26
N VAL A 3 1.96 9.84 4.40
CA VAL A 3 1.30 8.52 4.47
C VAL A 3 -0.17 8.61 4.07
N ILE A 4 -0.91 9.56 4.66
CA ILE A 4 -2.35 9.74 4.41
C ILE A 4 -2.61 10.07 2.93
N SER A 5 -1.84 10.96 2.32
CA SER A 5 -1.96 11.30 0.90
C SER A 5 -1.71 10.10 -0.02
N SER A 6 -0.75 9.25 0.35
CA SER A 6 -0.43 8.03 -0.41
C SER A 6 -1.49 6.94 -0.26
N GLN A 7 -2.19 6.89 0.87
CA GLN A 7 -3.31 5.96 1.06
C GLN A 7 -4.60 6.47 0.41
N LEU A 8 -4.81 7.79 0.38
CA LEU A 8 -6.03 8.36 -0.20
C LEU A 8 -6.21 7.99 -1.67
N LYS A 9 -5.14 7.95 -2.47
CA LYS A 9 -5.20 7.48 -3.86
C LYS A 9 -5.67 6.02 -3.99
N LEU A 10 -5.28 5.14 -3.07
CA LEU A 10 -5.68 3.73 -3.04
C LEU A 10 -7.15 3.60 -2.63
N LEU A 11 -7.59 4.38 -1.63
CA LEU A 11 -9.00 4.40 -1.19
C LEU A 11 -9.94 4.91 -2.29
N LEU A 12 -9.45 5.82 -3.13
CA LEU A 12 -10.19 6.37 -4.28
C LEU A 12 -10.07 5.51 -5.55
N GLY A 13 -9.20 4.50 -5.56
CA GLY A 13 -8.96 3.65 -6.72
C GLY A 13 -8.36 4.37 -7.93
N ILE A 14 -7.61 5.45 -7.71
CA ILE A 14 -7.02 6.25 -8.80
C ILE A 14 -5.63 5.70 -9.11
N ASN A 15 -5.42 5.25 -10.35
CA ASN A 15 -4.13 4.73 -10.80
C ASN A 15 -3.16 5.88 -11.12
N VAL A 16 -2.53 6.42 -10.07
CA VAL A 16 -1.54 7.50 -10.18
C VAL A 16 -0.19 7.02 -9.67
N LYS A 17 0.85 7.24 -10.49
CA LYS A 17 2.25 7.00 -10.13
C LYS A 17 2.58 7.71 -8.81
N SER A 18 3.03 6.95 -7.82
CA SER A 18 3.42 7.47 -6.49
C SER A 18 4.48 8.56 -6.64
N SER A 19 4.16 9.77 -6.16
CA SER A 19 5.12 10.86 -6.00
C SER A 19 5.63 10.88 -4.56
N THR A 20 6.92 11.15 -4.38
CA THR A 20 7.54 11.39 -3.07
C THR A 20 7.10 12.71 -2.45
N LEU A 21 6.65 13.66 -3.27
CA LEU A 21 6.18 14.98 -2.85
C LEU A 21 4.66 14.98 -2.60
N VAL A 22 4.27 15.42 -1.39
CA VAL A 22 2.85 15.49 -0.96
C VAL A 22 2.02 16.38 -1.88
N HIS A 23 2.56 17.54 -2.27
CA HIS A 23 1.86 18.49 -3.13
C HIS A 23 1.55 17.89 -4.50
N GLU A 24 2.49 17.16 -5.10
CA GLU A 24 2.22 16.47 -6.36
C GLU A 24 1.15 15.39 -6.20
N ALA A 25 1.17 14.63 -5.10
CA ALA A 25 0.14 13.63 -4.83
C ALA A 25 -1.25 14.28 -4.71
N VAL A 26 -1.37 15.40 -4.00
CA VAL A 26 -2.64 16.13 -3.85
C VAL A 26 -3.13 16.69 -5.18
N VAL A 27 -2.26 17.37 -5.94
CA VAL A 27 -2.63 17.93 -7.25
C VAL A 27 -3.05 16.82 -8.23
N LYS A 28 -2.34 15.69 -8.24
CA LYS A 28 -2.70 14.53 -9.07
C LYS A 28 -4.03 13.90 -8.66
N ILE A 29 -4.34 13.84 -7.36
CA ILE A 29 -5.66 13.37 -6.89
C ILE A 29 -6.75 14.33 -7.37
N LEU A 30 -6.58 15.65 -7.20
CA LEU A 30 -7.54 16.66 -7.62
C LEU A 30 -7.78 16.67 -9.13
N THR A 31 -6.73 16.48 -9.93
CA THR A 31 -6.84 16.42 -11.40
C THR A 31 -7.45 15.12 -11.92
N ASN A 32 -7.34 14.02 -11.16
CA ASN A 32 -7.85 12.71 -11.56
C ASN A 32 -9.11 12.30 -10.78
N LEU A 33 -9.83 13.24 -10.15
CA LEU A 33 -11.11 12.97 -9.47
C LEU A 33 -12.14 12.34 -10.41
N GLY A 34 -12.07 12.59 -11.73
CA GLY A 34 -12.93 11.96 -12.72
C GLY A 34 -12.65 10.47 -12.98
N GLN A 35 -11.52 9.94 -12.52
CA GLN A 35 -11.12 8.53 -12.70
C GLN A 35 -11.33 7.69 -11.43
N ILE A 36 -12.07 8.21 -10.45
CA ILE A 36 -12.39 7.48 -9.22
C ILE A 36 -13.17 6.22 -9.58
N ASN A 37 -12.73 5.07 -9.04
CA ASN A 37 -13.51 3.84 -9.13
C ASN A 37 -14.51 3.79 -7.96
N PRO A 38 -15.83 3.94 -8.21
CA PRO A 38 -16.83 3.96 -7.14
C PRO A 38 -16.87 2.64 -6.35
N TYR A 39 -16.58 1.51 -6.99
CA TYR A 39 -16.53 0.21 -6.30
C TYR A 39 -15.38 0.16 -5.29
N THR A 40 -14.20 0.70 -5.64
CA THR A 40 -13.06 0.79 -4.72
C THR A 40 -13.36 1.66 -3.51
N VAL A 41 -14.08 2.78 -3.71
CA VAL A 41 -14.49 3.66 -2.60
C VAL A 41 -15.45 2.94 -1.65
N VAL A 42 -16.45 2.24 -2.20
CA VAL A 42 -17.43 1.50 -1.39
C VAL A 42 -16.73 0.40 -0.58
N ILE A 43 -15.84 -0.37 -1.19
CA ILE A 43 -15.08 -1.43 -0.51
C ILE A 43 -14.16 -0.85 0.56
N SER A 44 -13.49 0.26 0.27
CA SER A 44 -12.65 0.97 1.23
C SER A 44 -13.47 1.46 2.44
N CYS A 45 -14.67 1.97 2.19
CA CYS A 45 -15.61 2.37 3.24
C CYS A 45 -16.06 1.17 4.09
N ILE A 46 -16.45 0.06 3.45
CA ILE A 46 -16.82 -1.18 4.13
C ILE A 46 -15.66 -1.71 4.99
N ALA A 47 -14.44 -1.75 4.45
CA ALA A 47 -13.26 -2.18 5.19
C ALA A 47 -13.00 -1.29 6.41
N PHE A 48 -13.16 0.03 6.28
CA PHE A 48 -13.03 0.97 7.39
C PHE A 48 -14.10 0.73 8.47
N LEU A 49 -15.35 0.49 8.05
CA LEU A 49 -16.46 0.16 8.96
C LEU A 49 -16.22 -1.17 9.70
N ILE A 50 -15.67 -2.18 9.02
CA ILE A 50 -15.31 -3.47 9.65
C ILE A 50 -14.26 -3.25 10.75
N ILE A 51 -13.17 -2.52 10.44
CA ILE A 51 -12.11 -2.22 11.42
C ILE A 51 -12.68 -1.43 12.61
N LEU A 52 -13.57 -0.46 12.34
CA LEU A 52 -14.17 0.35 13.40
C LEU A 52 -15.13 -0.48 14.27
N GLY A 53 -15.97 -1.31 13.66
CA GLY A 53 -16.89 -2.22 14.35
C GLY A 53 -16.15 -3.26 15.18
N MET A 54 -14.99 -3.74 14.72
CA MET A 54 -14.15 -4.67 15.48
C MET A 54 -13.61 -4.08 16.79
N ARG A 55 -13.54 -2.76 16.92
CA ARG A 55 -13.22 -2.13 18.22
C ARG A 55 -14.26 -2.44 19.29
N TRP A 56 -15.52 -2.66 18.91
CA TRP A 56 -16.59 -2.96 19.87
C TRP A 56 -16.49 -4.38 20.43
N PHE A 57 -15.90 -5.31 19.68
CA PHE A 57 -15.71 -6.70 20.09
C PHE A 57 -14.52 -6.91 21.04
N LYS A 58 -13.84 -5.83 21.48
CA LYS A 58 -12.64 -5.87 22.34
C LYS A 58 -11.51 -6.76 21.79
N LEU A 59 -11.52 -7.06 20.49
CA LEU A 59 -10.45 -7.80 19.85
C LEU A 59 -9.16 -6.98 19.92
N THR A 60 -8.05 -7.64 20.19
CA THR A 60 -6.74 -7.01 20.11
C THR A 60 -6.46 -6.58 18.66
N ARG A 61 -5.80 -5.42 18.49
CA ARG A 61 -5.53 -4.80 17.18
C ARG A 61 -5.02 -5.78 16.09
N PRO A 62 -4.08 -6.71 16.36
CA PRO A 62 -3.61 -7.63 15.32
C PRO A 62 -4.69 -8.58 14.81
N TYR A 63 -5.57 -9.08 15.68
CA TYR A 63 -6.64 -9.99 15.27
C TYR A 63 -7.71 -9.28 14.46
N ALA A 64 -8.01 -8.02 14.77
CA ALA A 64 -8.94 -7.22 13.97
C ALA A 64 -8.41 -7.00 12.54
N ALA A 65 -7.12 -6.70 12.39
CA ALA A 65 -6.49 -6.52 11.09
C ALA A 65 -6.49 -7.82 10.27
N LEU A 66 -6.13 -8.95 10.89
CA LEU A 66 -6.14 -10.26 10.24
C LEU A 66 -7.56 -10.68 9.84
N ALA A 67 -8.55 -10.50 10.73
CA ALA A 67 -9.93 -10.83 10.43
C ALA A 67 -10.47 -9.95 9.28
N THR A 68 -10.17 -8.64 9.27
CA THR A 68 -10.52 -7.76 8.15
C THR A 68 -9.90 -8.24 6.85
N LEU A 69 -8.61 -8.61 6.87
CA LEU A 69 -7.91 -9.14 5.70
C LEU A 69 -8.60 -10.40 5.15
N VAL A 70 -8.88 -11.38 6.01
CA VAL A 70 -9.55 -12.63 5.62
C VAL A 70 -10.95 -12.37 5.04
N ILE A 71 -11.73 -11.48 5.67
CA ILE A 71 -13.07 -11.10 5.20
C ILE A 71 -12.97 -10.40 3.83
N SER A 72 -12.07 -9.45 3.67
CA SER A 72 -11.87 -8.73 2.41
C SER A 72 -11.42 -9.64 1.26
N ILE A 73 -10.53 -10.60 1.52
CA ILE A 73 -10.11 -11.59 0.50
C ILE A 73 -11.30 -12.47 0.11
N SER A 74 -12.06 -12.94 1.10
CA SER A 74 -13.23 -13.80 0.87
C SER A 74 -14.32 -13.10 0.05
N LEU A 75 -14.60 -11.83 0.38
CA LEU A 75 -15.52 -10.98 -0.40
C LEU A 75 -14.98 -10.70 -1.79
N GLY A 76 -13.68 -10.44 -1.94
CA GLY A 76 -13.06 -10.19 -3.24
C GLY A 76 -13.17 -11.37 -4.19
N TYR A 77 -13.07 -12.60 -3.66
CA TYR A 77 -13.32 -13.82 -4.42
C TYR A 77 -14.79 -13.99 -4.79
N ALA A 78 -15.71 -13.78 -3.84
CA ALA A 78 -17.15 -13.97 -4.08
C ALA A 78 -17.76 -12.94 -5.05
N VAL A 79 -17.34 -11.67 -4.95
CA VAL A 79 -17.86 -10.55 -5.74
C VAL A 79 -17.08 -10.37 -7.05
N ARG A 80 -15.95 -11.08 -7.23
CA ARG A 80 -15.07 -10.94 -8.39
C ARG A 80 -14.61 -9.50 -8.62
N TYR A 81 -13.79 -9.02 -7.69
CA TYR A 81 -13.25 -7.65 -7.74
C TYR A 81 -12.51 -7.35 -9.05
N ASP A 82 -11.99 -8.38 -9.73
CA ASP A 82 -11.28 -8.31 -11.01
C ASP A 82 -12.18 -7.72 -12.12
N GLN A 83 -13.47 -8.02 -12.06
CA GLN A 83 -14.44 -7.59 -13.07
C GLN A 83 -14.92 -6.16 -12.88
N HIS A 84 -14.70 -5.58 -11.70
CA HIS A 84 -15.20 -4.26 -11.32
C HIS A 84 -14.12 -3.17 -11.37
N GLY A 85 -12.96 -3.48 -11.99
CA GLY A 85 -11.84 -2.56 -12.13
C GLY A 85 -11.15 -2.23 -10.80
N ILE A 86 -11.33 -3.05 -9.78
CA ILE A 86 -10.69 -2.89 -8.47
C ILE A 86 -9.29 -3.48 -8.57
N GLU A 87 -8.29 -2.74 -8.09
CA GLU A 87 -6.91 -3.21 -8.07
C GLU A 87 -6.76 -4.34 -7.04
N ILE A 88 -6.37 -5.53 -7.50
CA ILE A 88 -6.16 -6.71 -6.67
C ILE A 88 -4.65 -6.95 -6.53
N VAL A 89 -4.23 -7.41 -5.35
CA VAL A 89 -2.88 -7.92 -5.13
C VAL A 89 -2.64 -9.08 -6.09
N GLY A 90 -1.73 -8.88 -7.06
CA GLY A 90 -1.39 -9.88 -8.06
C GLY A 90 -0.69 -11.11 -7.48
N GLU A 91 -0.04 -11.89 -8.35
CA GLU A 91 0.66 -13.10 -7.90
C GLU A 91 1.81 -12.78 -6.96
N ILE A 92 1.77 -13.38 -5.77
CA ILE A 92 2.85 -13.30 -4.79
C ILE A 92 3.80 -14.46 -5.08
N PRO A 93 5.07 -14.20 -5.47
CA PRO A 93 6.01 -15.26 -5.79
C PRO A 93 6.20 -16.18 -4.59
N ARG A 94 6.15 -17.49 -4.84
CA ARG A 94 6.31 -18.52 -3.81
C ARG A 94 7.79 -18.87 -3.68
N GLY A 95 8.30 -18.80 -2.45
CA GLY A 95 9.69 -19.16 -2.13
C GLY A 95 10.39 -18.08 -1.32
N ILE A 96 11.54 -18.44 -0.76
CA ILE A 96 12.43 -17.49 -0.08
C ILE A 96 13.23 -16.79 -1.18
N PRO A 97 13.35 -15.45 -1.17
CA PRO A 97 14.21 -14.75 -2.12
C PRO A 97 15.64 -15.29 -1.99
N ILE A 98 16.22 -15.68 -3.13
CA ILE A 98 17.55 -16.28 -3.19
C ILE A 98 18.56 -15.19 -2.83
N PRO A 99 19.40 -15.36 -1.78
CA PRO A 99 20.21 -14.26 -1.25
C PRO A 99 21.22 -13.68 -2.24
N PHE A 100 21.61 -14.43 -3.26
CA PHE A 100 22.62 -14.00 -4.24
C PHE A 100 22.07 -13.12 -5.38
N SER A 101 20.74 -13.03 -5.55
CA SER A 101 20.13 -12.08 -6.51
C SER A 101 19.98 -10.67 -5.94
N LEU A 102 20.36 -10.45 -4.68
CA LEU A 102 20.27 -9.17 -3.98
C LEU A 102 21.48 -8.26 -4.26
N PHE A 103 22.57 -8.79 -4.81
CA PHE A 103 23.72 -7.99 -5.20
C PHE A 103 23.55 -7.52 -6.65
N PRO A 104 23.28 -6.22 -6.88
CA PRO A 104 23.24 -5.69 -8.24
C PRO A 104 24.62 -5.83 -8.89
N ALA A 105 24.65 -5.93 -10.23
CA ALA A 105 25.88 -6.03 -11.00
C ALA A 105 26.92 -4.98 -10.56
N GLU A 106 28.19 -5.37 -10.48
CA GLU A 106 29.36 -4.60 -10.01
C GLU A 106 29.36 -3.11 -10.42
N ALA A 107 28.88 -2.79 -11.63
CA ALA A 107 28.81 -1.44 -12.17
C ALA A 107 27.77 -0.54 -11.46
N LEU A 108 26.61 -1.09 -11.06
CA LEU A 108 25.55 -0.35 -10.35
C LEU A 108 25.90 -0.13 -8.88
N TRP A 109 26.65 -1.06 -8.27
CA TRP A 109 27.10 -0.96 -6.88
C TRP A 109 27.98 0.27 -6.67
N ARG A 110 29.00 0.49 -7.51
CA ARG A 110 29.95 1.61 -7.34
C ARG A 110 29.30 2.98 -7.52
N ALA A 111 28.32 3.08 -8.42
CA ALA A 111 27.66 4.36 -8.71
C ALA A 111 26.69 4.80 -7.61
N HIS A 112 25.98 3.86 -6.97
CA HIS A 112 24.91 4.19 -6.02
C HIS A 112 25.28 4.01 -4.55
N PHE A 113 26.38 3.32 -4.23
CA PHE A 113 26.78 3.05 -2.85
C PHE A 113 26.89 4.33 -2.01
N VAL A 114 27.60 5.34 -2.52
CA VAL A 114 27.81 6.62 -1.80
C VAL A 114 26.49 7.40 -1.64
N SER A 115 25.58 7.31 -2.62
CA SER A 115 24.29 8.00 -2.57
C SER A 115 23.32 7.45 -1.52
N LEU A 116 23.51 6.18 -1.12
CA LEU A 116 22.64 5.51 -0.15
C LEU A 116 23.08 5.73 1.30
N ILE A 117 24.37 6.05 1.55
CA ILE A 117 24.93 6.24 2.90
C ILE A 117 24.10 7.24 3.72
N PRO A 118 23.78 8.45 3.22
CA PRO A 118 23.02 9.43 4.01
C PRO A 118 21.61 8.92 4.33
N THR A 119 20.90 8.34 3.36
CA THR A 119 19.55 7.81 3.57
C THR A 119 19.51 6.62 4.51
N ALA A 120 20.52 5.75 4.47
CA ALA A 120 20.63 4.59 5.35
C ALA A 120 20.92 5.02 6.80
N LEU A 121 21.82 5.99 7.00
CA LEU A 121 22.08 6.58 8.31
C LEU A 121 20.83 7.24 8.89
N LEU A 122 20.11 8.03 8.09
CA LEU A 122 18.87 8.67 8.53
C LEU A 122 17.80 7.64 8.90
N ALA A 123 17.61 6.59 8.08
CA ALA A 123 16.65 5.53 8.38
C ALA A 123 17.06 4.71 9.62
N GLY A 124 18.34 4.41 9.78
CA GLY A 124 18.86 3.70 10.95
C GLY A 124 18.69 4.49 12.24
N LEU A 125 19.01 5.78 12.22
CA LEU A 125 18.79 6.67 13.38
C LEU A 125 17.30 6.81 13.71
N ALA A 126 16.45 7.00 12.70
CA ALA A 126 15.01 7.09 12.89
C ALA A 126 14.37 5.78 13.39
N GLY A 127 14.97 4.62 13.08
CA GLY A 127 14.53 3.32 13.58
C GLY A 127 15.08 2.96 14.97
N TYR A 128 16.19 3.57 15.39
CA TYR A 128 16.76 3.37 16.72
C TYR A 128 16.09 4.22 17.81
N LEU A 129 15.70 5.45 17.46
CA LEU A 129 14.98 6.38 18.35
C LEU A 129 13.52 5.94 18.55
#